data_AF-A0A837HF56-F1
#
_entry.id   AF-A0A837HF56-F1
#
_cell.length_a   1.000
_cell.length_b   1.000
_cell.length_c   1.000
_cell.angle_alpha   90.00
_cell.angle_beta   90.00
_cell.angle_gamma   90.00
#
_symmetry.space_group_name_H-M   'P 1'
#
loop_
_entity.id
_entity.type
_entity.pdbx_description
1 polymer ?
#
loop_
_entity_poly.entity_id
_entity_poly.type
_entity_poly.pdbx_seq_one_letter_code
_entity_poly.pdbx_strand_id
1 'polypeptide(L)'
;MAKYNGPKDRLSRREGVDLFNKGAKLTRLNVLPGVHGPKGQTKAPSQYGRQLREKQKVKRIYGILEKQFKIYIEKALKSKGNTGEALLVLLEKRLDNVIYKLGFSTTRPMARQLVSHRHVLVNGKKVNIPSYQVKTGDVVSLSTKIIEMPVVKILLTIMVQSIFVF
;
A
#
# COMPACT_ATOMS: atom_id res chain seq x y z
N MET A 1 -4.44 4.24 -16.15
CA MET A 1 -4.58 4.80 -14.77
C MET A 1 -3.21 5.21 -14.27
N ALA A 2 -3.02 6.49 -13.93
CA ALA A 2 -1.72 6.99 -13.47
C ALA A 2 -1.31 6.33 -12.14
N LYS A 3 -0.06 5.88 -12.04
CA LYS A 3 0.56 5.30 -10.85
C LYS A 3 2.04 5.65 -10.81
N TYR A 4 2.65 5.61 -9.63
CA TYR A 4 4.09 5.80 -9.51
C TYR A 4 4.85 4.54 -9.97
N ASN A 5 5.62 4.67 -11.05
CA ASN A 5 6.47 3.60 -11.59
C ASN A 5 7.97 3.82 -11.33
N GLY A 6 8.32 4.87 -10.59
CA GLY A 6 9.72 5.22 -10.35
C GLY A 6 10.43 4.35 -9.30
N PRO A 7 11.71 4.65 -9.01
CA PRO A 7 12.51 3.91 -8.03
C PRO A 7 11.93 4.00 -6.62
N LYS A 8 11.48 2.85 -6.09
CA LYS A 8 10.85 2.75 -4.76
C LYS A 8 11.83 2.97 -3.61
N ASP A 9 13.06 2.49 -3.74
CA ASP A 9 14.08 2.59 -2.67
C ASP A 9 14.51 4.03 -2.45
N ARG A 10 14.47 4.85 -3.51
CA ARG A 10 14.64 6.30 -3.42
C ARG A 10 13.59 6.93 -2.52
N LEU A 11 12.35 6.44 -2.54
CA LEU A 11 11.27 6.95 -1.69
C LEU A 11 11.45 6.53 -0.23
N SER A 12 11.81 5.27 0.03
CA SER A 12 12.10 4.78 1.39
C SER A 12 13.28 5.53 2.01
N ARG A 13 14.38 5.70 1.27
CA ARG A 13 15.53 6.51 1.68
C ARG A 13 15.19 7.98 1.95
N ARG A 14 14.26 8.55 1.19
CA ARG A 14 13.82 9.94 1.41
C ARG A 14 13.05 10.10 2.71
N GLU A 15 12.29 9.08 3.11
CA GLU A 15 11.48 9.10 4.34
C GLU A 15 12.19 8.45 5.54
N GLY A 16 13.35 7.83 5.32
CA GLY A 16 14.16 7.18 6.37
C GLY A 16 13.54 5.90 6.94
N VAL A 17 12.52 5.34 6.29
CA VAL A 17 11.77 4.16 6.76
C VAL A 17 11.55 3.22 5.58
N ASP A 18 11.55 1.91 5.83
CA ASP A 18 11.18 0.93 4.82
C ASP A 18 9.67 0.96 4.54
N LEU A 19 9.28 1.64 3.46
CA LEU A 19 7.87 1.80 3.08
C LEU A 19 7.26 0.56 2.43
N PHE A 20 8.09 -0.38 1.97
CA PHE A 20 7.64 -1.49 1.10
C PHE A 20 8.03 -2.88 1.63
N ASN A 21 8.49 -2.96 2.89
CA ASN A 21 8.91 -4.21 3.55
C ASN A 21 9.94 -4.99 2.73
N LYS A 22 10.96 -4.30 2.19
CA LYS A 22 12.09 -4.92 1.51
C LYS A 22 13.11 -5.54 2.48
N GLY A 23 13.13 -5.13 3.75
CA GLY A 23 14.04 -5.64 4.76
C GLY A 23 15.50 -5.39 4.37
N ALA A 24 16.37 -6.40 4.58
CA ALA A 24 17.81 -6.32 4.32
C ALA A 24 18.19 -5.96 2.88
N LYS A 25 17.28 -6.12 1.90
CA LYS A 25 17.51 -5.71 0.51
C LYS A 25 17.55 -4.19 0.33
N LEU A 26 16.99 -3.43 1.29
CA LEU A 26 16.99 -1.98 1.25
C LEU A 26 18.30 -1.43 1.84
N THR A 27 19.20 -1.02 0.95
CA THR A 27 20.49 -0.46 1.35
C THR A 27 20.43 1.06 1.50
N ARG A 28 21.35 1.61 2.34
CA ARG A 28 21.55 3.05 2.52
C ARG A 28 20.29 3.80 3.00
N LEU A 29 19.47 3.18 3.84
CA LEU A 29 18.22 3.78 4.37
C LEU A 29 18.47 5.11 5.08
N ASN A 30 19.58 5.19 5.83
CA ASN A 30 19.97 6.37 6.61
C ASN A 30 20.53 7.52 5.75
N VAL A 31 20.77 7.29 4.45
CA VAL A 31 21.35 8.29 3.55
C VAL A 31 20.29 8.79 2.58
N LEU A 32 19.99 10.09 2.65
CA LEU A 32 19.03 10.73 1.75
C LEU A 32 19.44 10.59 0.27
N PRO A 33 18.48 10.57 -0.66
CA PRO A 33 18.78 10.52 -2.09
C PRO A 33 19.25 11.88 -2.64
N GLY A 34 20.08 11.85 -3.68
CA GLY A 34 20.58 13.04 -4.40
C GLY A 34 22.04 13.39 -4.05
N VAL A 35 22.62 14.34 -4.80
CA VAL A 35 24.04 14.76 -4.65
C VAL A 35 24.33 15.31 -3.24
N HIS A 36 23.40 16.07 -2.66
CA HIS A 36 23.51 16.57 -1.28
C HIS A 36 23.04 15.57 -0.22
N GLY A 37 22.55 14.40 -0.62
CA GLY A 37 22.03 13.39 0.29
C GLY A 37 23.02 12.92 1.37
N PRO A 38 24.30 12.64 1.03
CA PRO A 38 25.32 12.28 2.02
C PRO A 38 25.61 13.36 3.06
N LYS A 39 25.39 14.64 2.74
CA LYS A 39 25.54 15.75 3.70
C LYS A 39 24.41 15.79 4.73
N GLY A 40 23.36 14.98 4.54
CA GLY A 40 22.20 14.94 5.42
C GLY A 40 21.34 16.20 5.36
N GLN A 41 20.46 16.37 6.35
CA GLN A 41 19.73 17.62 6.56
C GLN A 41 20.58 18.56 7.40
N THR A 42 20.97 19.69 6.82
CA THR A 42 21.75 20.73 7.52
C THR A 42 20.90 21.59 8.45
N LYS A 43 19.58 21.62 8.25
CA LYS A 43 18.64 22.38 9.07
C LYS A 43 17.48 21.49 9.52
N ALA A 44 17.03 21.69 10.75
CA ALA A 44 15.86 21.01 11.27
C ALA A 44 14.62 21.36 10.41
N PRO A 45 13.75 20.39 10.11
CA PRO A 45 12.56 20.64 9.32
C PRO A 45 11.56 21.49 10.11
N SER A 46 10.96 22.46 9.43
CA SER A 46 9.82 23.23 9.94
C SER A 46 8.63 22.32 10.26
N GLN A 47 7.66 22.83 11.03
CA GLN A 47 6.42 22.09 11.33
C GLN A 47 5.71 21.62 10.05
N TYR A 48 5.59 22.51 9.05
CA TYR A 48 5.07 22.16 7.73
C TYR A 48 5.89 21.05 7.07
N GLY A 49 7.23 21.15 7.14
CA GLY A 49 8.13 20.13 6.61
C GLY A 49 7.89 18.75 7.23
N ARG A 50 7.69 18.68 8.55
CA ARG A 50 7.37 17.44 9.28
C ARG A 50 6.03 16.86 8.84
N GLN A 51 4.97 17.68 8.83
CA GLN A 51 3.63 17.27 8.40
C GLN A 51 3.62 16.79 6.94
N LEU A 52 4.34 17.49 6.05
CA LEU A 52 4.48 17.12 4.66
C LEU A 52 5.14 15.74 4.52
N ARG A 53 6.16 15.42 5.32
CA ARG A 53 6.83 14.11 5.29
C ARG A 53 5.91 12.99 5.75
N GLU A 54 5.19 13.16 6.87
CA GLU A 54 4.20 12.18 7.32
C GLU A 54 3.13 11.91 6.27
N LYS A 55 2.62 12.98 5.65
CA LYS A 55 1.69 12.87 4.52
C LYS A 55 2.27 12.04 3.37
N GLN A 56 3.53 12.30 2.98
CA GLN A 56 4.18 11.58 1.89
C GLN A 56 4.41 10.11 2.24
N LYS A 57 4.76 9.77 3.49
CA LYS A 57 4.91 8.38 3.94
C LYS A 57 3.63 7.60 3.72
N VAL A 58 2.52 8.05 4.29
CA VAL A 58 1.21 7.38 4.17
C VAL A 58 0.83 7.22 2.70
N LYS A 59 0.87 8.32 1.92
CA LYS A 59 0.53 8.27 0.49
C LYS A 59 1.35 7.24 -0.29
N ARG A 60 2.65 7.13 0.00
CA ARG A 60 3.57 6.22 -0.70
C ARG A 60 3.37 4.76 -0.29
N ILE A 61 3.12 4.50 0.99
CA ILE A 61 2.82 3.16 1.50
C ILE A 61 1.61 2.59 0.76
N TYR A 62 0.51 3.34 0.68
CA TYR A 62 -0.70 2.90 -0.01
C TYR A 62 -0.66 3.09 -1.55
N GLY A 63 0.38 3.72 -2.09
CA GLY A 63 0.59 3.86 -3.53
C GLY A 63 -0.49 4.70 -4.25
N ILE A 64 -1.08 5.68 -3.57
CA ILE A 64 -2.17 6.52 -4.10
C ILE A 64 -1.67 7.89 -4.59
N LEU A 65 -2.44 8.50 -5.49
CA LEU A 65 -2.15 9.84 -6.00
C LEU A 65 -2.60 10.94 -5.02
N GLU A 66 -2.00 12.12 -5.13
CA GLU A 66 -2.29 13.25 -4.24
C GLU A 66 -3.78 13.65 -4.26
N LYS A 67 -4.39 13.73 -5.46
CA LYS A 67 -5.82 14.04 -5.61
C LYS A 67 -6.71 13.03 -4.87
N GLN A 68 -6.38 11.74 -4.99
CA GLN A 68 -7.14 10.68 -4.32
C GLN A 68 -6.93 10.71 -2.81
N PHE A 69 -5.71 10.97 -2.35
CA PHE A 69 -5.40 11.11 -0.94
C PHE A 69 -6.13 12.30 -0.29
N LYS A 70 -6.22 13.44 -1.00
CA LYS A 70 -7.01 14.60 -0.57
C LYS A 70 -8.48 14.22 -0.33
N ILE A 71 -9.09 13.47 -1.26
CA ILE A 71 -10.48 13.00 -1.13
C ILE A 71 -10.66 12.11 0.12
N TYR A 72 -9.68 11.26 0.43
CA TYR A 72 -9.74 10.43 1.64
C TYR A 72 -9.64 11.26 2.92
N ILE A 73 -8.79 12.29 2.95
CA ILE A 73 -8.73 13.22 4.07
C ILE A 73 -10.07 13.96 4.25
N GLU A 74 -10.66 14.48 3.18
CA GLU A 74 -11.95 15.16 3.24
C GLU A 74 -13.06 14.24 3.77
N LYS A 75 -13.03 12.95 3.40
CA LYS A 75 -13.95 11.94 3.96
C LYS A 75 -13.67 11.65 5.43
N ALA A 76 -12.40 11.55 5.83
CA ALA A 76 -12.01 11.33 7.21
C ALA A 76 -12.40 12.51 8.11
N LEU A 77 -12.23 13.75 7.64
CA LEU A 77 -12.62 14.97 8.36
C LEU A 77 -14.14 15.07 8.61
N LYS A 78 -14.95 14.47 7.72
CA LYS A 78 -16.41 14.41 7.88
C LYS A 78 -16.87 13.25 8.76
N SER A 79 -15.98 12.33 9.13
CA SER A 79 -16.32 11.20 9.99
C SER A 79 -16.35 11.63 11.45
N LYS A 80 -17.18 10.95 12.26
CA LYS A 80 -17.20 11.17 13.71
C LYS A 80 -15.98 10.49 14.35
N GLY A 81 -15.26 11.20 15.20
CA GLY A 81 -14.12 10.67 15.96
C GLY A 81 -12.76 11.19 15.49
N ASN A 82 -11.71 10.41 15.73
CA ASN A 82 -10.34 10.78 15.39
C ASN A 82 -10.09 10.71 13.87
N THR A 83 -9.85 11.85 13.24
CA THR A 83 -9.56 11.98 11.80
C THR A 83 -8.40 11.09 11.33
N GLY A 84 -7.36 10.92 12.16
CA GLY A 84 -6.19 10.11 11.81
C GLY A 84 -6.54 8.63 11.67
N GLU A 85 -7.27 8.10 12.65
CA GLU A 85 -7.76 6.72 12.63
C GLU A 85 -8.75 6.50 11.49
N ALA A 86 -9.69 7.43 11.29
CA ALA A 86 -10.64 7.35 10.19
C ALA A 86 -9.96 7.31 8.81
N LEU A 87 -8.91 8.12 8.61
CA LEU A 87 -8.10 8.10 7.40
C LEU A 87 -7.44 6.73 7.19
N LEU A 88 -6.82 6.18 8.23
CA LEU A 88 -6.17 4.86 8.15
C LEU A 88 -7.18 3.76 7.84
N VAL A 89 -8.35 3.78 8.49
CA VAL A 89 -9.44 2.82 8.22
C VAL A 89 -9.88 2.90 6.74
N LEU A 90 -10.07 4.09 6.18
CA LEU A 90 -10.44 4.27 4.77
C LEU A 90 -9.38 3.76 3.79
N LEU A 91 -8.10 3.89 4.16
CA LEU A 91 -6.98 3.40 3.35
C LEU A 91 -6.81 1.88 3.45
N GLU A 92 -6.98 1.32 4.65
CA GLU A 92 -6.90 -0.13 4.89
C GLU A 92 -8.06 -0.88 4.20
N LYS A 93 -9.25 -0.28 4.11
CA LYS A 93 -10.44 -0.84 3.44
C LYS A 93 -10.39 -0.88 1.91
N ARG A 94 -9.34 -0.34 1.29
CA ARG A 94 -9.20 -0.39 -0.18
C ARG A 94 -8.97 -1.82 -0.65
N LEU A 95 -9.65 -2.24 -1.72
CA LEU A 95 -9.55 -3.60 -2.25
C LEU A 95 -8.11 -4.01 -2.59
N ASP A 96 -7.31 -3.13 -3.19
CA ASP A 96 -5.89 -3.42 -3.46
C ASP A 96 -5.08 -3.67 -2.18
N ASN A 97 -5.36 -2.93 -1.11
CA ASN A 97 -4.71 -3.14 0.17
C ASN A 97 -5.23 -4.39 0.91
N VAL A 98 -6.53 -4.67 0.84
CA VAL A 98 -7.12 -5.89 1.41
C VAL A 98 -6.49 -7.14 0.78
N ILE A 99 -6.33 -7.18 -0.54
CA ILE A 99 -5.67 -8.30 -1.24
C ILE A 99 -4.21 -8.48 -0.81
N TYR A 100 -3.51 -7.36 -0.59
CA TYR A 100 -2.15 -7.40 -0.05
C TYR A 100 -2.12 -7.96 1.38
N LYS A 101 -3.05 -7.53 2.23
CA LYS A 101 -3.16 -8.00 3.63
C LYS A 101 -3.59 -9.47 3.73
N LEU A 102 -4.43 -9.94 2.81
CA LEU A 102 -4.83 -11.35 2.70
C LEU A 102 -3.70 -12.26 2.18
N GLY A 103 -2.53 -11.73 1.83
CA GLY A 103 -1.40 -12.55 1.36
C GLY A 103 -1.53 -13.05 -0.09
N PHE A 104 -2.58 -12.68 -0.82
CA PHE A 104 -2.77 -13.00 -2.24
C PHE A 104 -1.73 -12.33 -3.16
N SER A 105 -0.94 -11.41 -2.62
CA SER A 105 0.16 -10.75 -3.32
C SER A 105 1.27 -10.37 -2.35
N THR A 106 2.51 -10.39 -2.83
CA THR A 106 3.69 -10.01 -2.02
C THR A 106 3.85 -8.51 -1.85
N THR A 107 3.29 -7.71 -2.76
CA THR A 107 3.46 -6.25 -2.76
C THR A 107 2.15 -5.56 -3.16
N ARG A 108 1.88 -4.39 -2.57
CA ARG A 108 0.70 -3.58 -2.92
C ARG A 108 0.57 -3.26 -4.42
N PRO A 109 1.65 -2.98 -5.17
CA PRO A 109 1.54 -2.79 -6.62
C PRO A 109 1.12 -4.05 -7.39
N MET A 110 1.55 -5.23 -6.94
CA MET A 110 1.09 -6.51 -7.48
C MET A 110 -0.40 -6.71 -7.18
N ALA A 111 -0.83 -6.46 -5.94
CA ALA A 111 -2.24 -6.51 -5.55
C ALA A 111 -3.12 -5.63 -6.45
N ARG A 112 -2.68 -4.39 -6.69
CA ARG A 112 -3.36 -3.46 -7.58
C ARG A 112 -3.47 -3.98 -9.02
N GLN A 113 -2.41 -4.62 -9.52
CA GLN A 113 -2.41 -5.21 -10.85
C GLN A 113 -3.41 -6.37 -10.96
N LEU A 114 -3.47 -7.24 -9.95
CA LEU A 114 -4.47 -8.32 -9.88
C LEU A 114 -5.89 -7.78 -9.98
N VAL A 115 -6.21 -6.72 -9.22
CA VAL A 115 -7.52 -6.06 -9.30
C VAL A 115 -7.74 -5.48 -10.69
N SER A 116 -6.85 -4.61 -11.18
CA SER A 116 -7.04 -3.92 -12.47
C SER A 116 -7.19 -4.89 -13.65
N HIS A 117 -6.57 -6.07 -13.57
CA HIS A 117 -6.65 -7.12 -14.60
C HIS A 117 -7.85 -8.06 -14.44
N ARG A 118 -8.83 -7.74 -13.56
CA ARG A 118 -10.07 -8.51 -13.35
C ARG A 118 -9.86 -9.92 -12.78
N HIS A 119 -8.82 -10.11 -11.98
CA HIS A 119 -8.54 -11.39 -11.32
C HIS A 119 -9.17 -11.55 -9.93
N VAL A 120 -9.92 -10.54 -9.49
CA VAL A 120 -10.51 -10.48 -8.14
C VAL A 120 -12.02 -10.51 -8.23
N LEU A 121 -12.61 -11.30 -7.36
CA LEU A 121 -14.05 -11.45 -7.17
C LEU A 121 -14.42 -10.90 -5.79
N VAL A 122 -15.48 -10.09 -5.72
CA VAL A 122 -16.10 -9.67 -4.45
C VAL A 122 -17.54 -10.14 -4.49
N ASN A 123 -17.95 -10.96 -3.53
CA ASN A 123 -19.27 -11.60 -3.48
C ASN A 123 -19.61 -12.31 -4.80
N GLY A 124 -18.63 -13.03 -5.37
CA GLY A 124 -18.76 -13.77 -6.63
C GLY A 124 -18.71 -12.93 -7.91
N LYS A 125 -18.67 -11.59 -7.83
CA LYS A 125 -18.64 -10.69 -9.01
C LYS A 125 -17.24 -10.15 -9.28
N LYS A 126 -16.84 -10.08 -10.55
CA LYS A 126 -15.53 -9.52 -10.95
C LYS A 126 -15.47 -8.02 -10.66
N VAL A 127 -14.49 -7.61 -9.85
CA VAL A 127 -14.24 -6.20 -9.51
C VAL A 127 -12.85 -5.81 -9.99
N ASN A 128 -12.75 -4.73 -10.77
CA ASN A 128 -11.50 -4.24 -11.35
C ASN A 128 -11.07 -2.85 -10.85
N ILE A 129 -11.70 -2.34 -9.80
CA ILE A 129 -11.45 -1.02 -9.25
C ILE A 129 -10.61 -1.17 -7.97
N PRO A 130 -9.30 -0.81 -7.98
CA PRO A 130 -8.44 -0.93 -6.81
C PRO A 130 -8.91 -0.12 -5.60
N SER A 131 -9.60 1.00 -5.86
CA SER A 131 -10.14 1.89 -4.83
C SER A 131 -11.49 1.48 -4.28
N TYR A 132 -12.03 0.33 -4.70
CA TYR A 132 -13.25 -0.24 -4.12
C TYR A 132 -13.11 -0.33 -2.60
N GLN A 133 -14.14 0.10 -1.88
CA GLN A 133 -14.16 0.12 -0.42
C GLN A 133 -14.84 -1.15 0.06
N VAL A 134 -14.04 -2.07 0.60
CA VAL A 134 -14.51 -3.34 1.15
C VAL A 134 -15.28 -3.06 2.43
N LYS A 135 -16.45 -3.69 2.55
CA LYS A 135 -17.30 -3.62 3.73
C LYS A 135 -17.17 -4.90 4.55
N THR A 136 -17.53 -4.79 5.82
CA THR A 136 -17.66 -5.97 6.68
C THR A 136 -18.69 -6.92 6.06
N GLY A 137 -18.35 -8.20 5.99
CA GLY A 137 -19.18 -9.24 5.39
C GLY A 137 -18.92 -9.50 3.90
N ASP A 138 -18.10 -8.68 3.22
CA ASP A 138 -17.72 -8.96 1.83
C ASP A 138 -16.79 -10.18 1.75
N VAL A 139 -17.11 -11.10 0.84
CA VAL A 139 -16.27 -12.26 0.52
C VAL A 139 -15.38 -11.92 -0.66
N VAL A 140 -14.06 -11.81 -0.41
CA VAL A 140 -13.06 -11.53 -1.43
C VAL A 140 -12.36 -12.82 -1.86
N SER A 141 -12.40 -13.14 -3.14
CA SER A 141 -11.74 -14.32 -3.71
C SER A 141 -11.02 -14.00 -5.02
N LEU A 142 -10.22 -14.95 -5.49
CA LEU A 142 -9.48 -14.84 -6.75
C LEU A 142 -10.14 -15.67 -7.85
N SER A 143 -10.00 -15.24 -9.10
CA SER A 143 -10.45 -16.03 -10.26
C SER A 143 -9.66 -17.33 -10.38
N THR A 144 -10.28 -18.44 -10.77
CA THR A 144 -9.64 -19.75 -10.96
C THR A 144 -8.34 -19.66 -11.79
N LYS A 145 -8.38 -18.91 -12.91
CA LYS A 145 -7.22 -18.69 -13.78
C LYS A 145 -5.98 -18.12 -13.07
N ILE A 146 -6.16 -17.21 -12.11
CA ILE A 146 -5.01 -16.57 -11.44
C ILE A 146 -4.45 -17.45 -10.32
N ILE A 147 -5.28 -18.34 -9.75
CA ILE A 147 -4.88 -19.29 -8.71
C ILE A 147 -3.87 -20.31 -9.27
N GLU A 148 -4.03 -20.69 -10.54
CA GLU A 148 -3.11 -21.61 -11.24
C GLU A 148 -1.75 -20.99 -11.53
N MET A 149 -1.63 -19.66 -11.51
CA MET A 149 -0.35 -18.99 -11.77
C MET A 149 0.67 -19.40 -10.69
N PRO A 150 1.87 -19.88 -11.06
CA PRO A 150 2.84 -20.43 -10.10
C PRO A 150 3.14 -19.51 -8.92
N VAL A 151 3.31 -18.21 -9.20
CA VAL A 151 3.58 -17.20 -8.17
C VAL A 151 2.46 -17.12 -7.13
N VAL A 152 1.19 -17.13 -7.57
CA VAL A 152 0.04 -17.01 -6.67
C VAL A 152 -0.19 -18.32 -5.94
N LYS A 153 -0.01 -19.46 -6.61
CA LYS A 153 -0.09 -20.79 -5.99
C LYS A 153 0.89 -20.93 -4.83
N ILE A 154 2.16 -20.54 -5.03
CA ILE A 154 3.19 -20.55 -3.97
C ILE A 154 2.76 -19.68 -2.79
N LEU A 155 2.24 -18.48 -3.04
CA LEU A 155 1.79 -17.58 -1.97
C LEU A 155 0.62 -18.16 -1.15
N LEU A 156 -0.35 -18.78 -1.83
CA LEU A 156 -1.45 -19.46 -1.16
C LEU A 156 -0.95 -20.65 -0.32
N THR A 157 0.01 -21.42 -0.83
CA THR A 157 0.62 -22.52 -0.05
C THR A 157 1.32 -22.02 1.20
N ILE A 158 2.12 -20.95 1.09
CA ILE A 158 2.81 -20.35 2.24
C ILE A 158 1.78 -19.85 3.26
N MET A 159 0.72 -19.19 2.80
CA MET A 159 -0.36 -18.67 3.66
C MET A 159 -1.04 -19.79 4.46
N VAL A 160 -1.39 -20.91 3.80
CA VAL A 160 -1.99 -22.07 4.46
C VAL A 160 -1.02 -22.64 5.50
N GLN A 161 0.26 -22.84 5.14
CA GLN A 161 1.26 -23.34 6.08
C GLN A 161 1.44 -22.41 7.30
N SER A 162 1.36 -21.10 7.11
CA SER A 162 1.50 -20.11 8.19
C SER A 162 0.36 -20.18 9.21
N ILE A 163 -0.82 -20.62 8.77
CA ILE A 163 -2.01 -20.82 9.63
C ILE A 163 -1.89 -22.12 10.45
N PHE A 164 -1.20 -23.13 9.94
CA PHE A 164 -1.01 -24.43 10.60
C PHE A 164 0.24 -24.53 11.49
N VAL A 165 1.08 -23.49 11.53
CA VAL A 165 2.33 -23.45 12.33
C VAL A 165 2.13 -22.73 13.68
N PHE A 166 0.89 -22.42 14.04
CA PHE A 166 0.47 -22.02 15.39
C PHE A 166 -0.55 -23.04 15.92
#